data_AF-A0AB34GY08-F1
#
_entry.id   AF-A0AB34GY08-F1
#
_cell.length_a   1.000
_cell.length_b   1.000
_cell.length_c   1.000
_cell.angle_alpha   90.00
_cell.angle_beta   90.00
_cell.angle_gamma   90.00
#
_symmetry.space_group_name_H-M   'P 1'
#
loop_
_entity.id
_entity.type
_entity.pdbx_description
1 polymer ?
#
loop_
_entity_poly.entity_id
_entity_poly.type
_entity_poly.pdbx_seq_one_letter_code
_entity_poly.pdbx_strand_id
1 'polypeptide(L)'
;MSNADNCYKVEGKLQLEDDQGVNLGLESSLTLRRLLVWTYDPKIRLKTLAALVDHCQGRKGGELASAVHAYTKTGDPSMRSLVQHILSLVSHPVLSFLYRWIYDGELEDTYHEFFVASDPTVKTDRLWHDKYTLRKSMIPSFMTMDQSRKVLLIGKSINFLHQVCHDQTPTTKMIAVTKSAESPQDGMMTMMVVMM
;
A
#
# COMPACT_ATOMS: atom_id res chain seq x y z
N MET A 1 3.28 -1.49 -16.30
CA MET A 1 2.46 -1.04 -17.45
C MET A 1 1.04 -1.51 -17.22
N SER A 2 0.08 -0.61 -17.41
CA SER A 2 -1.05 -0.38 -16.51
C SER A 2 -2.18 -1.39 -16.70
N ASN A 3 -2.73 -1.90 -15.61
CA ASN A 3 -3.83 -2.87 -15.61
C ASN A 3 -5.18 -2.29 -16.07
N ALA A 4 -5.27 -0.95 -16.18
CA ALA A 4 -6.35 -0.23 -16.84
C ALA A 4 -6.25 -0.33 -18.37
N ASP A 5 -5.03 -0.45 -18.91
CA ASP A 5 -4.79 -0.53 -20.35
C ASP A 5 -5.48 -1.74 -20.97
N ASN A 6 -5.72 -2.82 -20.22
CA ASN A 6 -6.35 -4.02 -20.77
C ASN A 6 -7.87 -3.90 -20.95
N CYS A 7 -8.58 -3.13 -20.10
CA CYS A 7 -10.03 -2.93 -20.24
C CYS A 7 -10.32 -2.01 -21.44
N TYR A 8 -9.60 -0.88 -21.52
CA TYR A 8 -9.69 0.02 -22.66
C TYR A 8 -9.15 -0.60 -23.96
N LYS A 9 -8.23 -1.57 -23.89
CA LYS A 9 -7.76 -2.32 -25.06
C LYS A 9 -8.78 -3.35 -25.56
N VAL A 10 -9.65 -3.87 -24.70
CA VAL A 10 -10.79 -4.70 -25.13
C VAL A 10 -11.84 -3.80 -25.79
N GLU A 11 -12.19 -2.65 -25.19
CA GLU A 11 -13.08 -1.66 -25.81
C GLU A 11 -12.53 -1.11 -27.14
N GLY A 12 -11.24 -0.79 -27.20
CA GLY A 12 -10.58 -0.34 -28.43
C GLY A 12 -10.55 -1.42 -29.53
N LYS A 13 -10.41 -2.70 -29.18
CA LYS A 13 -10.55 -3.81 -30.14
C LYS A 13 -11.99 -3.98 -30.62
N LEU A 14 -12.97 -3.75 -29.75
CA LEU A 14 -14.40 -3.79 -30.10
C LEU A 14 -14.77 -2.67 -31.07
N GLN A 15 -14.25 -1.45 -30.89
CA GLN A 15 -14.51 -0.32 -31.79
C GLN A 15 -13.81 -0.45 -33.15
N LEU A 16 -12.62 -1.07 -33.20
CA LEU A 16 -11.92 -1.33 -34.47
C LEU A 16 -12.59 -2.41 -35.34
N GLU A 17 -13.31 -3.36 -34.72
CA GLU A 17 -14.04 -4.41 -35.43
C GLU A 17 -15.40 -3.92 -36.00
N ASP A 18 -15.95 -2.81 -35.48
CA ASP A 18 -17.23 -2.23 -35.93
C ASP A 18 -17.06 -1.30 -37.15
N ASP A 19 -15.90 -0.65 -37.30
CA ASP A 19 -15.63 0.37 -38.34
C ASP A 19 -15.17 -0.23 -39.70
N GLN A 20 -14.82 -1.52 -39.76
CA GLN A 20 -14.37 -2.19 -41.01
C GLN A 20 -15.52 -2.92 -41.71
N GLY A 21 -16.47 -2.14 -42.20
CA GLY A 21 -17.57 -2.62 -43.04
C GLY A 21 -17.20 -2.93 -44.49
N VAL A 22 -16.16 -3.71 -44.81
CA VAL A 22 -16.04 -4.38 -46.15
C VAL A 22 -15.20 -5.69 -46.09
N ASN A 23 -15.93 -6.80 -46.11
CA ASN A 23 -15.61 -8.16 -46.59
C ASN A 23 -14.12 -8.56 -46.84
N LEU A 24 -13.54 -9.30 -45.88
CA LEU A 24 -12.51 -10.34 -46.08
C LEU A 24 -12.45 -11.25 -44.81
N GLY A 25 -13.08 -12.43 -44.87
CA GLY A 25 -12.80 -13.55 -43.96
C GLY A 25 -13.78 -13.76 -42.79
N LEU A 26 -14.28 -14.99 -42.68
CA LEU A 26 -15.13 -15.56 -41.63
C LEU A 26 -14.42 -15.65 -40.25
N GLU A 27 -13.49 -14.76 -39.90
CA GLU A 27 -12.58 -14.94 -38.75
C GLU A 27 -12.82 -13.98 -37.57
N SER A 28 -13.65 -12.94 -37.72
CA SER A 28 -13.85 -11.98 -36.62
C SER A 28 -15.21 -11.29 -36.59
N SER A 29 -16.31 -12.00 -36.86
CA SER A 29 -17.63 -11.43 -36.53
C SER A 29 -17.80 -11.39 -35.00
N LEU A 30 -18.01 -10.20 -34.45
CA LEU A 30 -18.44 -10.03 -33.06
C LEU A 30 -19.82 -10.67 -32.87
N THR A 31 -19.88 -11.66 -31.99
CA THR A 31 -21.14 -12.28 -31.57
C THR A 31 -21.30 -12.10 -30.08
N LEU A 32 -22.54 -12.12 -29.59
CA LEU A 32 -22.83 -12.07 -28.15
C LEU A 32 -22.10 -13.19 -27.38
N ARG A 33 -21.91 -14.36 -27.99
CA ARG A 33 -21.14 -15.46 -27.40
C ARG A 33 -19.65 -15.11 -27.26
N ARG A 34 -19.04 -14.49 -28.30
CA ARG A 34 -17.63 -14.06 -28.29
C ARG A 34 -17.41 -12.91 -27.29
N LEU A 35 -18.32 -11.94 -27.25
CA LEU A 35 -18.31 -10.84 -26.27
C LEU A 35 -18.40 -11.35 -24.83
N LEU A 36 -19.25 -12.36 -24.56
CA LEU A 36 -19.37 -12.95 -23.23
C LEU A 36 -18.04 -13.55 -22.74
N VAL A 37 -17.30 -14.22 -23.62
CA VAL A 37 -15.98 -14.78 -23.28
C VAL A 37 -14.96 -13.65 -23.04
N TRP A 38 -14.94 -12.63 -23.89
CA TRP A 38 -14.00 -11.51 -23.76
C TRP A 38 -14.23 -10.66 -22.51
N THR A 39 -15.48 -10.53 -22.08
CA THR A 39 -15.84 -9.76 -20.89
C THR A 39 -15.76 -10.57 -19.60
N TYR A 40 -15.54 -11.88 -19.67
CA TYR A 40 -15.54 -12.76 -18.49
C TYR A 40 -14.50 -12.36 -17.44
N ASP A 41 -13.23 -12.23 -17.83
CA ASP A 41 -12.15 -11.85 -16.91
C ASP A 41 -12.26 -10.38 -16.41
N PRO A 42 -12.48 -9.36 -17.27
CA PRO A 42 -12.72 -8.00 -16.82
C PRO A 42 -13.90 -7.88 -15.84
N LYS A 43 -14.98 -8.62 -16.07
CA LYS A 43 -16.15 -8.63 -15.18
C LYS A 43 -15.82 -9.19 -13.80
N ILE A 44 -15.03 -10.26 -13.72
CA ILE A 44 -14.59 -10.82 -12.43
C ILE A 44 -13.71 -9.81 -11.69
N ARG A 45 -12.74 -9.21 -12.38
CA ARG A 45 -11.84 -8.21 -11.79
C ARG A 45 -12.58 -6.97 -11.29
N LEU A 46 -13.52 -6.45 -12.07
CA LEU A 46 -14.35 -5.30 -11.66
C LEU A 46 -15.24 -5.62 -10.46
N LYS A 47 -15.80 -6.84 -10.39
CA LYS A 47 -16.55 -7.29 -9.21
C LYS A 47 -15.68 -7.34 -7.95
N THR A 48 -14.45 -7.86 -8.07
CA THR A 48 -13.49 -7.86 -6.97
C THR A 48 -13.17 -6.43 -6.51
N LEU A 49 -12.92 -5.51 -7.45
CA LEU A 49 -12.64 -4.11 -7.12
C LEU A 49 -13.83 -3.43 -6.44
N ALA A 50 -15.05 -3.64 -6.93
CA ALA A 50 -16.26 -3.11 -6.31
C ALA A 50 -16.40 -3.60 -4.87
N ALA A 51 -16.28 -4.92 -4.65
CA ALA A 51 -16.34 -5.49 -3.31
C ALA A 51 -15.23 -4.96 -2.37
N LEU A 52 -14.03 -4.70 -2.92
CA LEU A 52 -12.93 -4.12 -2.15
C LEU A 52 -13.22 -2.66 -1.76
N VAL A 53 -13.76 -1.85 -2.68
CA VAL A 53 -14.14 -0.46 -2.42
C VAL A 53 -15.22 -0.38 -1.35
N ASP A 54 -16.26 -1.21 -1.46
CA ASP A 54 -17.33 -1.29 -0.47
C ASP A 54 -16.79 -1.66 0.92
N HIS A 55 -15.81 -2.57 0.98
CA HIS A 55 -15.19 -2.97 2.24
C HIS A 55 -14.28 -1.90 2.85
N CYS A 56 -13.64 -1.09 2.01
CA CYS A 56 -12.69 -0.05 2.41
C CYS A 56 -13.34 1.31 2.72
N GLN A 57 -14.64 1.46 2.47
CA GLN A 57 -15.34 2.72 2.66
C GLN A 57 -15.18 3.26 4.09
N GLY A 58 -14.74 4.52 4.21
CA GLY A 58 -14.58 5.22 5.48
C GLY A 58 -13.34 4.84 6.31
N ARG A 59 -12.51 3.89 5.82
CA ARG A 59 -11.26 3.50 6.49
C ARG A 59 -10.09 4.34 6.01
N LYS A 60 -9.08 4.51 6.87
CA LYS A 60 -7.86 5.28 6.55
C LYS A 60 -6.61 4.63 7.11
N GLY A 61 -5.44 5.08 6.64
CA GLY A 61 -4.13 4.64 7.17
C GLY A 61 -3.99 3.12 7.30
N GLY A 62 -3.49 2.67 8.46
CA GLY A 62 -3.28 1.24 8.71
C GLY A 62 -4.55 0.40 8.82
N GLU A 63 -5.70 1.01 9.11
CA GLU A 63 -7.00 0.32 9.06
C GLU A 63 -7.36 -0.07 7.62
N LEU A 64 -7.12 0.83 6.66
CA LEU A 64 -7.29 0.57 5.23
C LEU A 64 -6.33 -0.52 4.76
N ALA A 65 -5.05 -0.45 5.15
CA ALA A 65 -4.07 -1.49 4.84
C ALA A 65 -4.50 -2.87 5.38
N SER A 66 -5.06 -2.91 6.59
CA SER A 66 -5.61 -4.13 7.18
C SER A 66 -6.81 -4.69 6.42
N ALA A 67 -7.70 -3.80 5.97
CA ALA A 67 -8.89 -4.15 5.19
C ALA A 67 -8.51 -4.78 3.85
N VAL A 68 -7.56 -4.17 3.13
CA VAL A 68 -7.05 -4.72 1.86
C VAL A 68 -6.32 -6.05 2.09
N HIS A 69 -5.52 -6.16 3.15
CA HIS A 69 -4.82 -7.40 3.50
C HIS A 69 -5.77 -8.56 3.83
N ALA A 70 -6.97 -8.30 4.36
CA ALA A 70 -7.94 -9.37 4.57
C ALA A 70 -8.35 -10.08 3.25
N TYR A 71 -8.39 -9.34 2.14
CA TYR A 71 -8.75 -9.88 0.82
C TYR A 71 -7.64 -10.70 0.15
N THR A 72 -6.36 -10.57 0.57
CA THR A 72 -5.27 -11.40 0.02
C THR A 72 -5.38 -12.86 0.47
N LYS A 73 -6.06 -13.11 1.59
CA LYS A 73 -6.25 -14.44 2.19
C LYS A 73 -7.31 -15.29 1.46
N THR A 74 -8.02 -14.72 0.49
CA THR A 74 -9.02 -15.43 -0.32
C THR A 74 -8.35 -16.34 -1.37
N GLY A 75 -9.03 -17.44 -1.74
CA GLY A 75 -8.44 -18.58 -2.47
C GLY A 75 -8.16 -18.40 -3.96
N ASP A 76 -8.67 -17.37 -4.63
CA ASP A 76 -8.48 -17.17 -6.08
C ASP A 76 -7.12 -16.50 -6.40
N PRO A 77 -6.22 -17.15 -7.17
CA PRO A 77 -4.90 -16.61 -7.50
C PRO A 77 -4.93 -15.30 -8.30
N SER A 78 -5.87 -15.14 -9.25
CA SER A 78 -5.98 -13.94 -10.08
C SER A 78 -6.42 -12.73 -9.25
N MET A 79 -7.43 -12.91 -8.41
CA MET A 79 -7.82 -11.92 -7.41
C MET A 79 -6.69 -11.60 -6.43
N ARG A 80 -5.92 -12.60 -5.97
CA ARG A 80 -4.80 -12.38 -5.04
C ARG A 80 -3.76 -11.45 -5.63
N SER A 81 -3.35 -11.65 -6.88
CA SER A 81 -2.37 -10.79 -7.55
C SER A 81 -2.85 -9.33 -7.63
N LEU A 82 -4.13 -9.12 -7.97
CA LEU A 82 -4.73 -7.80 -8.01
C LEU A 82 -4.74 -7.13 -6.62
N VAL A 83 -5.18 -7.84 -5.59
CA VAL A 83 -5.25 -7.29 -4.22
C VAL A 83 -3.85 -7.04 -3.66
N GLN A 84 -2.87 -7.91 -3.94
CA GLN A 84 -1.47 -7.71 -3.55
C GLN A 84 -0.89 -6.43 -4.18
N HIS A 85 -1.18 -6.19 -5.46
CA HIS A 85 -0.76 -4.96 -6.12
C HIS A 85 -1.40 -3.71 -5.48
N ILE A 86 -2.67 -3.77 -5.08
CA ILE A 86 -3.33 -2.66 -4.39
C ILE A 86 -2.73 -2.48 -2.99
N LEU A 87 -2.47 -3.57 -2.28
CA LEU A 87 -1.87 -3.54 -0.95
C LEU A 87 -0.49 -2.89 -0.96
N SER A 88 0.31 -3.10 -2.00
CA SER A 88 1.62 -2.44 -2.12
C SER A 88 1.51 -0.92 -2.29
N LEU A 89 0.51 -0.46 -3.05
CA LEU A 89 0.23 0.97 -3.18
C LEU A 89 -0.28 1.58 -1.86
N VAL A 90 -1.23 0.90 -1.20
CA VAL A 90 -1.83 1.36 0.07
C VAL A 90 -0.84 1.35 1.23
N SER A 91 0.18 0.48 1.18
CA SER A 91 1.20 0.40 2.24
C SER A 91 2.26 1.48 2.14
N HIS A 92 2.37 2.18 1.00
CA HIS A 92 3.40 3.17 0.76
C HIS A 92 3.41 4.33 1.77
N PRO A 93 2.26 4.94 2.14
CA PRO A 93 2.23 5.97 3.19
C PRO A 93 2.63 5.42 4.57
N VAL A 94 2.21 4.20 4.91
CA VAL A 94 2.59 3.55 6.18
C VAL A 94 4.10 3.36 6.28
N LEU A 95 4.73 2.91 5.19
CA LEU A 95 6.18 2.79 5.10
C LEU A 95 6.87 4.15 5.20
N SER A 96 6.35 5.18 4.53
CA SER A 96 6.91 6.54 4.62
C SER A 96 6.93 7.05 6.07
N PHE A 97 5.84 6.86 6.83
CA PHE A 97 5.82 7.18 8.26
C PHE A 97 6.82 6.35 9.06
N LEU A 98 6.93 5.04 8.78
CA LEU A 98 7.91 4.18 9.42
C LEU A 98 9.34 4.67 9.20
N TYR A 99 9.71 5.03 7.97
CA TYR A 99 11.04 5.53 7.65
C TYR A 99 11.37 6.81 8.42
N ARG A 100 10.52 7.83 8.32
CA ARG A 100 10.74 9.10 9.05
C ARG A 100 10.82 8.89 10.55
N TRP A 101 9.99 8.01 11.10
CA TRP A 101 9.98 7.72 12.54
C TRP A 101 11.23 6.95 13.00
N ILE A 102 11.66 5.96 12.23
CA ILE A 102 12.78 5.06 12.58
C ILE A 102 14.14 5.66 12.28
N TYR A 103 14.25 6.61 11.34
CA TYR A 103 15.54 7.19 10.98
C TYR A 103 15.72 8.61 11.51
N ASP A 104 14.67 9.43 11.42
CA ASP A 104 14.73 10.85 11.77
C ASP A 104 14.08 11.13 13.14
N GLY A 105 13.31 10.18 13.69
CA GLY A 105 12.56 10.37 14.93
C GLY A 105 11.44 11.42 14.79
N GLU A 106 11.02 11.71 13.56
CA GLU A 106 10.00 12.69 13.22
C GLU A 106 8.63 12.03 13.05
N LEU A 107 7.59 12.71 13.54
CA LEU A 107 6.21 12.26 13.42
C LEU A 107 5.31 13.41 12.98
N GLU A 108 5.12 13.53 11.67
CA GLU A 108 4.16 14.46 11.06
C GLU A 108 2.91 13.70 10.61
N ASP A 109 1.89 13.64 11.47
CA ASP A 109 0.69 12.82 11.24
C ASP A 109 -0.60 13.65 11.38
N THR A 110 -0.77 14.59 10.45
CA THR A 110 -1.92 15.53 10.41
C THR A 110 -3.26 14.81 10.34
N TYR A 111 -3.32 13.68 9.62
CA TYR A 111 -4.57 12.96 9.35
C TYR A 111 -4.79 11.74 10.25
N HIS A 112 -3.91 11.49 11.22
CA HIS A 112 -4.03 10.38 12.17
C HIS A 112 -4.11 9.00 11.49
N GLU A 113 -3.22 8.79 10.53
CA GLU A 113 -3.16 7.58 9.70
C GLU A 113 -2.09 6.60 10.19
N PHE A 114 -1.09 7.11 10.91
CA PHE A 114 -0.03 6.29 11.50
C PHE A 114 -0.46 5.64 12.82
N PHE A 115 0.15 4.50 13.13
CA PHE A 115 -0.13 3.76 14.37
C PHE A 115 0.63 4.30 15.58
N VAL A 116 1.65 5.13 15.40
CA VAL A 116 2.25 5.91 16.50
C VAL A 116 1.58 7.28 16.53
N ALA A 117 1.14 7.71 17.71
CA ALA A 117 0.61 9.04 17.95
C ALA A 117 1.57 9.84 18.84
N SER A 118 1.69 11.14 18.58
CA SER A 118 2.28 12.09 19.53
C SER A 118 1.18 12.87 20.24
N ASP A 119 1.27 12.98 21.56
CA ASP A 119 0.48 13.90 22.36
C ASP A 119 1.26 15.21 22.58
N PRO A 120 0.83 16.34 21.96
CA PRO A 120 1.53 17.61 22.08
C PRO A 120 1.34 18.28 23.44
N THR A 121 0.43 17.81 24.28
CA THR A 121 0.15 18.40 25.61
C THR A 121 1.15 17.97 26.68
N VAL A 122 1.90 16.90 26.42
CA VAL A 122 2.88 16.32 27.34
C VAL A 122 4.14 17.19 27.39
N LYS A 123 4.46 17.67 28.59
CA LYS A 123 5.67 18.47 28.85
C LYS A 123 6.96 17.67 28.67
N THR A 124 8.06 18.39 28.48
CA THR A 124 9.39 17.85 28.19
C THR A 124 9.95 16.92 29.28
N ASP A 125 9.46 17.01 30.51
CA ASP A 125 9.85 16.18 31.65
C ASP A 125 9.26 14.76 31.61
N ARG A 126 8.17 14.52 30.85
CA ARG A 126 7.50 13.21 30.74
C ARG A 126 7.51 12.62 29.33
N LEU A 127 8.32 13.16 28.43
CA LEU A 127 8.36 12.79 27.00
C LEU A 127 8.46 11.29 26.77
N TRP A 128 9.29 10.62 27.58
CA TRP A 128 9.58 9.20 27.41
C TRP A 128 8.36 8.30 27.64
N HIS A 129 7.51 8.64 28.61
CA HIS A 129 6.41 7.79 29.03
C HIS A 129 5.12 8.13 28.27
N ASP A 130 4.76 9.41 28.25
CA ASP A 130 3.39 9.81 27.91
C ASP A 130 3.25 10.42 26.51
N LYS A 131 4.34 10.94 25.92
CA LYS A 131 4.25 11.70 24.66
C LYS A 131 3.94 10.83 23.45
N TYR A 132 4.38 9.57 23.42
CA TYR A 132 4.17 8.69 22.28
C TYR A 132 3.42 7.41 22.67
N THR A 133 2.32 7.16 21.97
CA THR A 133 1.42 6.03 22.22
C THR A 133 1.12 5.26 20.93
N LEU A 134 0.59 4.04 21.06
CA LEU A 134 0.17 3.21 19.93
C LEU A 134 -1.35 3.29 19.74
N ARG A 135 -1.79 3.71 18.55
CA ARG A 135 -3.18 3.58 18.09
C ARG A 135 -3.40 2.16 17.57
N LYS A 136 -3.91 1.27 18.43
CA LYS A 136 -4.11 -0.15 18.09
C LYS A 136 -4.97 -0.37 16.84
N SER A 137 -5.96 0.50 16.60
CA SER A 137 -6.83 0.44 15.41
C SER A 137 -6.11 0.75 14.10
N MET A 138 -4.96 1.43 14.16
CA MET A 138 -4.17 1.80 12.98
C MET A 138 -2.98 0.86 12.75
N ILE A 139 -2.82 -0.19 13.57
CA ILE A 139 -1.78 -1.20 13.36
C ILE A 139 -2.19 -2.07 12.16
N PRO A 140 -1.41 -2.10 11.06
CA PRO A 140 -1.73 -2.95 9.92
C PRO A 140 -1.75 -4.43 10.33
N SER A 141 -2.70 -5.20 9.81
CA SER A 141 -2.94 -6.59 10.23
C SER A 141 -1.81 -7.58 9.90
N PHE A 142 -0.88 -7.20 9.04
CA PHE A 142 0.35 -7.93 8.75
C PHE A 142 1.49 -7.60 9.73
N MET A 143 1.32 -6.59 10.59
CA MET A 143 2.29 -6.23 11.63
C MET A 143 1.80 -6.68 13.00
N THR A 144 2.66 -7.38 13.74
CA THR A 144 2.30 -7.81 15.10
C THR A 144 2.38 -6.66 16.10
N MET A 145 1.69 -6.82 17.23
CA MET A 145 1.78 -5.86 18.34
C MET A 145 3.22 -5.71 18.85
N ASP A 146 4.01 -6.79 18.84
CA ASP A 146 5.41 -6.75 19.29
C ASP A 146 6.31 -5.98 18.33
N GLN A 147 6.10 -6.12 17.01
CA GLN A 147 6.81 -5.28 16.04
C GLN A 147 6.42 -3.80 16.21
N SER A 148 5.13 -3.54 16.43
CA SER A 148 4.62 -2.18 16.67
C SER A 148 5.27 -1.53 17.91
N ARG A 149 5.45 -2.31 18.99
CA ARG A 149 6.15 -1.86 20.20
C ARG A 149 7.62 -1.58 19.95
N LYS A 150 8.31 -2.41 19.16
CA LYS A 150 9.71 -2.17 18.77
C LYS A 150 9.85 -0.88 17.97
N VAL A 151 8.99 -0.66 16.99
CA VAL A 151 8.98 0.59 16.20
C VAL A 151 8.78 1.81 17.11
N LEU A 152 7.83 1.74 18.05
CA LEU A 152 7.63 2.82 19.03
C LEU A 152 8.92 3.09 19.82
N LEU A 153 9.57 2.04 20.32
CA LEU A 153 10.78 2.17 21.14
C LEU A 153 11.95 2.75 20.35
N ILE A 154 12.12 2.35 19.08
CA ILE A 154 13.18 2.86 18.21
C ILE A 154 13.04 4.37 18.02
N GLY A 155 11.87 4.84 17.56
CA GLY A 155 11.68 6.27 17.35
C GLY A 155 11.66 7.08 18.65
N LYS A 156 11.19 6.52 19.78
CA LYS A 156 11.35 7.13 21.11
C LYS A 156 12.83 7.35 21.44
N SER A 157 13.69 6.37 21.14
CA SER A 157 15.13 6.45 21.42
C SER A 157 15.82 7.53 20.57
N ILE A 158 15.47 7.65 19.30
CA ILE A 158 16.02 8.68 18.40
C ILE A 158 15.54 10.07 18.83
N ASN A 159 14.24 10.20 19.11
CA ASN A 159 13.67 11.46 19.56
C ASN A 159 14.29 11.92 20.90
N PHE A 160 14.64 10.97 21.77
CA PHE A 160 15.38 11.23 23.00
C PHE A 160 16.80 11.75 22.72
N LEU A 161 17.55 11.12 21.81
CA LEU A 161 18.87 11.59 21.41
C LEU A 161 18.82 13.04 20.88
N HIS A 162 17.82 13.35 20.05
CA HIS A 162 17.65 14.69 19.48
C HIS A 162 17.27 15.74 20.54
N GLN A 163 16.30 15.43 21.43
CA GLN A 163 15.76 16.42 22.37
C GLN A 163 16.54 16.56 23.68
N VAL A 164 17.14 15.47 24.16
CA VAL A 164 17.81 15.43 25.48
C VAL A 164 19.33 15.46 25.33
N CYS A 165 19.88 14.73 24.37
CA CYS A 165 21.33 14.70 24.15
C CYS A 165 21.81 15.81 23.21
N HIS A 166 20.89 16.55 22.57
CA HIS A 166 21.18 17.55 21.53
C HIS A 166 22.03 17.01 20.38
N ASP A 167 21.97 15.70 20.15
CA ASP A 167 22.69 15.04 19.08
C ASP A 167 21.86 15.18 17.81
N GLN A 168 22.33 16.01 16.88
CA GLN A 168 21.71 16.20 15.56
C GLN A 168 22.54 15.50 14.48
N THR A 169 23.39 14.54 14.84
CA THR A 169 24.12 13.77 13.83
C THR A 169 23.10 13.10 12.90
N PRO A 170 23.07 13.46 11.60
CA PRO A 170 22.19 12.79 10.66
C PRO A 170 22.61 11.33 10.67
N THR A 171 21.67 10.40 10.82
CA THR A 171 21.90 8.97 10.66
C THR A 171 22.39 8.73 9.22
N THR A 172 23.71 8.84 9.07
CA THR A 172 24.36 9.10 7.80
C THR A 172 24.31 7.84 6.94
N LYS A 173 23.48 7.93 5.90
CA LYS A 173 23.61 7.30 4.56
C LYS A 173 23.33 5.79 4.46
N MET A 174 22.05 5.45 4.22
CA MET A 174 21.69 4.27 3.40
C MET A 174 20.82 4.61 2.18
N ILE A 175 20.91 5.83 1.65
CA ILE A 175 20.46 6.11 0.26
C ILE A 175 21.53 5.67 -0.76
N ALA A 176 22.75 5.33 -0.32
CA ALA A 176 23.83 4.84 -1.18
C ALA A 176 23.74 3.34 -1.56
N VAL A 177 22.62 2.66 -1.26
CA VAL A 177 22.35 1.29 -1.77
C VAL A 177 21.45 1.30 -3.02
N THR A 178 20.99 2.46 -3.49
CA THR A 178 20.18 2.52 -4.74
C THR A 178 20.96 2.91 -6.00
N LYS A 179 22.29 3.09 -5.92
CA LYS A 179 23.11 3.45 -7.09
C LYS A 179 23.82 2.28 -7.79
N SER A 180 23.51 1.05 -7.39
CA SER A 180 23.89 -0.17 -8.12
C SER A 180 22.62 -0.86 -8.59
N ALA A 181 22.08 -0.41 -9.71
CA ALA A 181 21.17 -1.15 -10.60
C ALA A 181 20.26 -2.23 -9.97
N GLU A 182 19.39 -1.86 -9.03
CA GLU A 182 18.18 -2.63 -8.73
C GLU A 182 17.02 -1.64 -8.63
N SER A 183 15.90 -2.01 -9.24
CA SER A 183 14.78 -1.10 -9.44
C SER A 183 14.21 -0.65 -8.07
N PRO A 184 13.72 0.59 -7.92
CA PRO A 184 13.11 1.06 -6.65
C PRO A 184 11.90 0.23 -6.19
N GLN A 185 11.40 -0.68 -7.03
CA GLN A 185 10.33 -1.59 -6.72
C GLN A 185 10.81 -2.80 -5.90
N ASP A 186 12.06 -3.23 -6.03
CA ASP A 186 12.55 -4.48 -5.43
C ASP A 186 12.83 -4.37 -3.92
N GLY A 187 13.32 -3.21 -3.44
CA GLY A 187 13.53 -2.97 -2.01
C GLY A 187 12.21 -2.86 -1.21
N MET A 188 11.20 -2.23 -1.82
CA MET A 188 9.84 -2.15 -1.27
C MET A 188 9.16 -3.52 -1.31
N MET A 189 9.34 -4.27 -2.40
CA MET A 189 8.85 -5.64 -2.52
C MET A 189 9.50 -6.57 -1.49
N THR A 190 10.81 -6.46 -1.26
CA THR A 190 11.53 -7.29 -0.29
C THR A 190 11.09 -7.01 1.15
N MET A 191 10.91 -5.73 1.52
CA MET A 191 10.37 -5.38 2.85
C MET A 191 8.90 -5.82 3.02
N MET A 192 8.08 -5.76 1.96
CA MET A 192 6.72 -6.29 1.98
C MET A 192 6.67 -7.82 2.07
N VAL A 193 7.55 -8.54 1.38
CA VAL A 193 7.65 -10.01 1.44
C VAL A 193 8.16 -10.48 2.80
N VAL A 194 8.96 -9.68 3.50
CA VAL A 194 9.42 -9.99 4.87
C VAL A 194 8.34 -9.66 5.92
N MET A 195 7.41 -8.75 5.61
CA MET A 195 6.29 -8.37 6.47
C MET A 195 4.98 -9.13 6.19
N MET A 196 4.89 -9.91 5.11
CA MET A 196 3.77 -10.79 4.76
C MET A 196 4.06 -12.25 5.11
#